data_AF-A0A970DRJ5-F1
#
_entry.id   AF-A0A970DRJ5-F1
#
_cell.length_a   1.000
_cell.length_b   1.000
_cell.length_c   1.000
_cell.angle_alpha   90.00
_cell.angle_beta   90.00
_cell.angle_gamma   90.00
#
_symmetry.space_group_name_H-M   'P 1'
#
loop_
_entity.id
_entity.type
_entity.pdbx_description
1 polymer ?
#
loop_
_entity_poly.entity_id
_entity_poly.type
_entity_poly.pdbx_seq_one_letter_code
_entity_poly.pdbx_strand_id
1 'polypeptide(L)' 'LSEGSIYKVKAGDTLSNIVIENMPGIDYNLALKIIVEDNDIKNYTIYPNQELFIASID' A
#
# COMPACT_ATOMS: atom_id res chain seq x y z
N LEU A 1 -13.61 1.68 -11.76
CA LEU A 1 -12.59 0.73 -11.29
C LEU A 1 -11.40 1.59 -10.94
N SER A 2 -10.94 1.56 -9.70
CA SER A 2 -9.63 2.12 -9.36
C SER A 2 -8.59 1.38 -10.19
N GLU A 3 -7.80 2.11 -10.98
CA GLU A 3 -6.63 1.52 -11.65
C GLU A 3 -5.52 1.33 -10.62
N GLY A 4 -4.64 0.36 -10.83
CA GLY A 4 -3.58 0.06 -9.87
C GLY A 4 -2.78 -1.19 -10.21
N SER A 5 -1.89 -1.56 -9.31
CA SER A 5 -1.01 -2.72 -9.46
C SER A 5 -1.01 -3.59 -8.21
N ILE A 6 -0.60 -4.86 -8.36
CA ILE A 6 -0.43 -5.77 -7.22
C ILE A 6 1.03 -5.75 -6.78
N TYR A 7 1.25 -5.38 -5.52
CA TYR A 7 2.53 -5.45 -4.84
C TYR A 7 2.59 -6.71 -3.97
N LYS A 8 3.66 -7.48 -4.09
CA LYS A 8 3.90 -8.65 -3.22
C LYS A 8 4.85 -8.27 -2.09
N VAL A 9 4.35 -8.26 -0.87
CA VAL A 9 5.10 -7.89 0.35
C VAL A 9 6.35 -8.77 0.49
N LYS A 10 7.50 -8.15 0.74
CA LYS A 10 8.78 -8.79 0.97
C LYS A 10 9.11 -8.81 2.47
N ALA A 11 10.02 -9.68 2.86
CA ALA A 11 10.50 -9.72 4.23
C ALA A 11 11.23 -8.42 4.58
N GLY A 12 10.78 -7.75 5.64
CA GLY A 12 11.32 -6.46 6.10
C GLY A 12 10.55 -5.23 5.62
N ASP A 13 9.54 -5.40 4.76
CA ASP A 13 8.69 -4.29 4.33
C ASP A 13 7.84 -3.75 5.49
N THR A 14 7.57 -2.45 5.41
CA THR A 14 6.57 -1.77 6.23
C THR A 14 5.58 -1.06 5.30
N LEU A 15 4.35 -0.83 5.76
CA LEU A 15 3.39 -0.04 4.99
C LEU A 15 3.94 1.33 4.62
N SER A 16 4.65 1.99 5.55
CA SER A 16 5.30 3.27 5.33
C SER A 16 6.26 3.25 4.14
N ASN A 17 7.15 2.26 4.06
CA ASN A 17 8.10 2.18 2.95
C ASN A 17 7.38 1.82 1.64
N ILE A 18 6.41 0.92 1.69
CA ILE A 18 5.63 0.53 0.50
C ILE A 18 4.93 1.76 -0.10
N VAL A 19 4.24 2.58 0.70
CA VAL A 19 3.54 3.75 0.16
C VAL A 19 4.49 4.82 -0.34
N ILE A 20 5.63 5.04 0.34
CA ILE A 20 6.65 6.00 -0.11
C ILE A 20 7.22 5.59 -1.48
N GLU A 21 7.47 4.30 -1.69
CA GLU A 21 8.08 3.79 -2.93
C GLU A 21 7.08 3.67 -4.09
N ASN A 22 5.82 3.33 -3.80
CA ASN A 22 4.85 2.94 -4.84
C ASN A 22 3.72 3.97 -5.06
N MET A 23 3.59 4.98 -4.21
CA MET A 23 2.60 6.05 -4.36
C MET A 23 3.27 7.45 -4.37
N PRO A 24 4.27 7.68 -5.26
CA PRO A 24 5.01 8.94 -5.28
C PRO A 24 4.09 10.11 -5.61
N GLY A 25 4.29 11.24 -4.94
CA GLY A 25 3.50 12.46 -5.16
C GLY A 25 2.18 12.51 -4.38
N ILE A 26 1.76 11.40 -3.77
CA ILE A 26 0.62 11.38 -2.85
C ILE A 26 1.10 11.75 -1.44
N ASP A 27 0.29 12.54 -0.72
CA ASP A 27 0.56 12.84 0.69
C ASP A 27 0.68 11.53 1.49
N TYR A 28 1.69 11.45 2.35
CA TYR A 28 2.01 10.23 3.09
C TYR A 28 0.84 9.70 3.93
N ASN A 29 0.10 10.58 4.61
CA ASN A 29 -1.02 10.15 5.46
C ASN A 29 -2.20 9.69 4.61
N LEU A 30 -2.43 10.37 3.47
CA LEU A 30 -3.43 9.94 2.49
C LEU A 30 -3.06 8.57 1.89
N ALA A 31 -1.81 8.35 1.50
CA ALA A 31 -1.34 7.09 0.92
C ALA A 31 -1.50 5.91 1.91
N LEU A 32 -1.14 6.12 3.19
CA LEU A 32 -1.38 5.13 4.25
C LEU A 32 -2.87 4.81 4.45
N LYS A 33 -3.73 5.83 4.39
CA LYS A 33 -5.18 5.63 4.50
C LYS A 33 -5.68 4.77 3.34
N ILE A 34 -5.29 5.11 2.11
CA ILE A 34 -5.74 4.42 0.90
C ILE A 34 -5.30 2.96 0.90
N ILE A 35 -4.01 2.67 1.12
CA ILE A 35 -3.53 1.27 1.10
C ILE A 35 -4.19 0.42 2.19
N VAL A 36 -4.53 1.02 3.34
CA VAL A 36 -5.22 0.31 4.43
C VAL A 36 -6.68 0.00 4.07
N GLU A 37 -7.39 0.99 3.50
CA GLU A 37 -8.79 0.85 3.10
C GLU A 37 -8.95 -0.12 1.91
N ASP A 38 -8.11 0.01 0.88
CA ASP A 38 -8.21 -0.80 -0.34
C ASP A 38 -7.85 -2.28 -0.13
N ASN A 39 -7.12 -2.60 0.95
CA ASN A 39 -6.63 -3.95 1.24
C ASN A 39 -7.18 -4.55 2.53
N ASP A 40 -8.19 -3.91 3.15
CA ASP A 40 -8.80 -4.36 4.41
C ASP A 40 -7.78 -4.63 5.54
N ILE A 41 -6.73 -3.80 5.63
CA ILE A 41 -5.62 -4.03 6.57
C ILE A 41 -6.04 -3.66 7.98
N LYS A 42 -5.84 -4.59 8.92
CA LYS A 42 -6.13 -4.38 10.34
C LYS A 42 -4.87 -4.04 11.11
N ASN A 43 -4.95 -3.05 11.99
CA ASN A 43 -3.87 -2.64 12.89
C ASN A 43 -2.53 -2.39 12.17
N TYR A 44 -2.56 -1.93 10.91
CA TYR A 44 -1.38 -1.67 10.09
C TYR A 44 -0.43 -2.88 9.94
N THR A 45 -0.94 -4.10 10.13
CA THR A 45 -0.13 -5.33 10.10
C THR A 45 -0.16 -5.94 8.71
N ILE A 46 1.03 -6.23 8.17
CA ILE A 46 1.21 -6.92 6.88
C ILE A 46 2.17 -8.09 7.04
N TYR A 47 2.10 -9.05 6.12
CA TYR A 47 2.91 -10.27 6.17
C TYR A 47 3.69 -10.49 4.87
N PRO A 48 4.90 -11.06 4.91
CA PRO A 48 5.61 -11.46 3.71
C PRO A 48 4.76 -12.37 2.82
N ASN A 49 4.85 -12.15 1.50
CA ASN A 49 4.05 -12.76 0.43
C ASN A 49 2.57 -12.35 0.38
N GLN A 50 2.09 -11.47 1.25
CA GLN A 50 0.78 -10.86 1.10
C GLN A 50 0.75 -10.03 -0.20
N GLU A 51 -0.35 -10.13 -0.94
CA GLU A 51 -0.60 -9.30 -2.12
C GLU A 51 -1.41 -8.07 -1.69
N LEU A 52 -0.92 -6.90 -2.06
CA LEU A 52 -1.56 -5.62 -1.79
C LEU A 52 -1.87 -4.94 -3.12
N PHE A 53 -3.11 -4.48 -3.29
CA PHE A 53 -3.49 -3.55 -4.32
C PHE A 53 -2.93 -2.15 -3.99
N ILE A 54 -2.19 -1.58 -4.94
CA ILE A 54 -1.67 -0.21 -4.88
C ILE A 54 -2.42 0.60 -5.94
N ALA A 55 -3.24 1.54 -5.49
CA ALA A 55 -4.00 2.42 -6.37
C ALA A 55 -3.07 3.36 -7.16
N SER A 56 -3.32 3.48 -8.46
CA SER A 56 -2.79 4.57 -9.29
C SER A 56 -3.71 5.77 -9.13
N ILE A 57 -3.16 6.90 -8.67
CA ILE A 57 -3.92 8.13 -8.44
C ILE A 57 -3.20 9.23 -9.21
N ASP A 58 -3.92 9.80 -10.19
CA ASP A 58 -3.48 10.95 -10.98
C ASP A 58 -3.69 12.27 -10.22
#